data_AF-A0A2E7LHL9-F1
#
_entry.id   AF-A0A2E7LHL9-F1
#
_cell.length_a   1.000
_cell.length_b   1.000
_cell.length_c   1.000
_cell.angle_alpha   90.00
_cell.angle_beta   90.00
_cell.angle_gamma   90.00
#
_symmetry.space_group_name_H-M   'P 1'
#
loop_
_entity.id
_entity.type
_entity.pdbx_description
1 polymer ?
#
loop_
_entity_poly.entity_id
_entity_poly.type
_entity_poly.pdbx_seq_one_letter_code
_entity_poly.pdbx_strand_id
1 'polypeptide(L)'
;MPYHQQFGCAPVRKLFLLIGISSMLSVARAADLSVGDLRHWSITVSTTPIPSETYAAKEFQHYLHQTSGILLPIHTAGKAAGHQVFVGPSKALRSSSLGFIMEQEYAAEELRIVITANHIAILGGRPRGTLYGVYTFVEDYLGIRFLTADVTHTPRVAPDRPLPLIDRSYTPPFAYRHYSKNEISKDPAFAARRRQNTASQYAPQSQRMGAHLGGESRGGVFLHNNFLFQLSFRDHPECYALIDGQRSPLQPCLTHPLVHRTVTAQILKNLDGYALGTTIPLAQNDNGAVCTCTRCIAVQREGDAPEDIPEVEKPLGVDRKKIRNGPPSAVILDFVNRVAADVARKRPDLWVGTEAYSFSMMPPR
;
A
#
# COMPACT_ATOMS: atom_id res chain seq x y z
N MET A 1 26.04 -20.48 -66.43
CA MET A 1 25.85 -19.73 -67.68
C MET A 1 24.59 -18.86 -67.53
N PRO A 2 24.59 -17.62 -68.03
CA PRO A 2 25.09 -16.43 -67.30
C PRO A 2 24.05 -15.26 -67.34
N TYR A 3 24.23 -14.09 -66.69
CA TYR A 3 25.04 -12.97 -67.18
C TYR A 3 25.06 -11.77 -66.18
N HIS A 4 26.28 -11.26 -65.91
CA HIS A 4 26.73 -9.84 -65.84
C HIS A 4 26.19 -8.87 -64.77
N GLN A 5 26.97 -7.91 -64.22
CA GLN A 5 28.28 -7.34 -64.56
C GLN A 5 28.82 -6.51 -63.36
N GLN A 6 30.15 -6.45 -63.22
CA GLN A 6 30.87 -5.51 -62.34
C GLN A 6 31.00 -4.12 -62.98
N PHE A 7 30.98 -3.07 -62.16
CA PHE A 7 31.74 -1.83 -62.43
C PHE A 7 32.36 -1.31 -61.14
N GLY A 8 33.68 -1.12 -61.17
CA GLY A 8 34.45 -0.50 -60.10
C GLY A 8 34.48 1.02 -60.23
N CYS A 9 34.66 1.70 -59.09
CA CYS A 9 35.11 3.09 -59.05
C CYS A 9 35.82 3.34 -57.71
N ALA A 10 37.08 3.73 -57.76
CA ALA A 10 37.86 4.14 -56.59
C ALA A 10 37.56 5.59 -56.22
N PRO A 11 37.72 5.98 -54.93
CA PRO A 11 38.12 7.36 -54.66
C PRO A 11 39.26 7.49 -53.63
N VAL A 12 40.32 8.15 -54.09
CA VAL A 12 41.06 9.27 -53.48
C VAL A 12 41.04 9.39 -51.94
N ARG A 13 42.18 9.10 -51.30
CA ARG A 13 42.47 9.48 -49.91
C ARG A 13 42.69 11.00 -49.82
N LYS A 14 41.81 11.72 -49.12
CA LYS A 14 42.09 13.07 -48.60
C LYS A 14 42.52 12.96 -47.13
N LEU A 15 43.75 13.37 -46.84
CA LEU A 15 44.32 13.47 -45.51
C LEU A 15 43.86 14.79 -44.88
N PHE A 16 42.98 14.72 -43.88
CA PHE A 16 42.61 15.87 -43.04
C PHE A 16 43.49 15.89 -41.79
N LEU A 17 44.30 16.93 -41.66
CA LEU A 17 45.11 17.23 -40.48
C LEU A 17 44.19 17.82 -39.40
N LEU A 18 43.85 17.04 -38.38
CA LEU A 18 43.09 17.48 -37.21
C LEU A 18 44.07 18.12 -36.20
N ILE A 19 44.05 19.46 -36.14
CA ILE A 19 44.70 20.22 -35.06
C ILE A 19 43.78 20.14 -33.83
N GLY A 20 44.17 19.31 -32.86
CA GLY A 20 43.46 19.18 -31.59
C GLY A 20 43.75 20.37 -30.67
N ILE A 21 42.79 21.27 -30.53
CA ILE A 21 42.78 22.28 -29.46
C ILE A 21 42.31 21.58 -28.19
N SER A 22 43.23 21.29 -27.28
CA SER A 22 42.94 20.75 -25.95
C SER A 22 42.40 21.86 -25.06
N SER A 23 41.09 22.13 -25.14
CA SER A 23 40.39 22.92 -24.13
C SER A 23 40.20 22.07 -22.87
N MET A 24 40.99 22.34 -21.83
CA MET A 24 40.73 21.85 -20.47
C MET A 24 39.44 22.48 -19.96
N LEU A 25 38.32 21.80 -20.17
CA LEU A 25 37.08 22.06 -19.45
C LEU A 25 37.28 21.58 -18.01
N SER A 26 37.59 22.52 -17.12
CA SER A 26 37.45 22.31 -15.68
C SER A 26 35.95 22.12 -15.39
N VAL A 27 35.50 20.87 -15.39
CA VAL A 27 34.20 20.52 -14.83
C VAL A 27 34.29 20.84 -13.34
N ALA A 28 33.69 21.96 -12.92
CA ALA A 28 33.52 22.27 -11.51
C ALA A 28 32.74 21.10 -10.89
N ARG A 29 33.45 20.29 -10.09
CA ARG A 29 32.84 19.23 -9.31
C ARG A 29 31.83 19.92 -8.39
N ALA A 30 30.54 19.62 -8.54
CA ALA A 30 29.52 20.11 -7.61
C ALA A 30 30.02 19.81 -6.19
N ALA A 31 29.98 20.80 -5.29
CA ALA A 31 30.43 20.59 -3.92
C ALA A 31 29.67 19.40 -3.33
N ASP A 32 30.42 18.34 -3.00
CA ASP A 32 29.85 17.12 -2.44
C ASP A 32 29.33 17.46 -1.02
N LEU A 33 28.03 17.25 -0.78
CA LEU A 33 27.45 17.40 0.56
C LEU A 33 27.87 16.20 1.42
N SER A 34 28.28 16.44 2.66
CA SER A 34 28.56 15.39 3.65
C SER A 34 27.63 15.47 4.85
N VAL A 35 27.55 14.39 5.63
CA VAL A 35 26.76 14.38 6.87
C VAL A 35 27.25 15.43 7.86
N GLY A 36 28.56 15.68 7.93
CA GLY A 36 29.17 16.68 8.80
C GLY A 36 28.71 18.11 8.49
N ASP A 37 28.46 18.43 7.23
CA ASP A 37 28.00 19.76 6.79
C ASP A 37 26.63 20.12 7.36
N LEU A 38 25.83 19.11 7.73
CA LEU A 38 24.52 19.33 8.33
C LEU A 38 24.58 19.97 9.72
N ARG A 39 25.75 19.99 10.41
CA ARG A 39 25.89 20.45 11.80
C ARG A 39 25.27 21.82 12.09
N HIS A 40 25.25 22.71 11.11
CA HIS A 40 24.72 24.08 11.23
C HIS A 40 23.38 24.28 10.52
N TRP A 41 22.75 23.21 10.05
CA TRP A 41 21.46 23.25 9.39
C TRP A 41 20.33 23.22 10.42
N SER A 42 19.11 23.38 9.95
CA SER A 42 17.90 23.23 10.75
C SER A 42 16.86 22.39 10.03
N ILE A 43 15.95 21.77 10.78
CA ILE A 43 14.78 21.07 10.25
C ILE A 43 13.63 22.08 10.22
N THR A 44 13.02 22.26 9.05
CA THR A 44 11.86 23.13 8.88
C THR A 44 10.60 22.33 8.59
N VAL A 45 9.56 22.62 9.35
CA VAL A 45 8.22 22.02 9.24
C VAL A 45 7.22 23.14 9.01
N SER A 46 6.06 22.82 8.40
CA SER A 46 4.95 23.76 8.27
C SER A 46 4.54 24.39 9.62
N THR A 47 3.92 25.57 9.57
CA THR A 47 3.18 26.15 10.71
C THR A 47 1.89 25.39 11.01
N THR A 48 1.38 24.64 10.04
CA THR A 48 0.17 23.81 10.13
C THR A 48 0.45 22.39 9.63
N PRO A 49 1.38 21.66 10.26
CA PRO A 49 1.71 20.30 9.84
C PRO A 49 0.59 19.35 10.24
N ILE A 50 0.36 18.30 9.45
CA ILE A 50 -0.44 17.18 9.95
C ILE A 50 0.35 16.42 11.02
N PRO A 51 -0.31 15.61 11.89
CA PRO A 51 0.39 14.92 12.98
C PRO A 51 1.58 14.05 12.52
N SER A 52 1.47 13.40 11.35
CA SER A 52 2.54 12.56 10.78
C SER A 52 3.74 13.34 10.25
N GLU A 53 3.56 14.58 9.77
CA GLU A 53 4.67 15.44 9.36
C GLU A 53 5.45 15.93 10.58
N THR A 54 4.75 16.29 11.66
CA THR A 54 5.38 16.62 12.95
C THR A 54 6.17 15.44 13.50
N TYR A 55 5.61 14.24 13.43
CA TYR A 55 6.28 13.02 13.86
C TYR A 55 7.50 12.68 12.99
N ALA A 56 7.36 12.79 11.66
CA ALA A 56 8.46 12.58 10.71
C ALA A 56 9.67 13.48 10.99
N ALA A 57 9.45 14.75 11.32
CA ALA A 57 10.54 15.67 11.67
C ALA A 57 11.30 15.23 12.93
N LYS A 58 10.57 14.71 13.92
CA LYS A 58 11.16 14.16 15.15
C LYS A 58 11.93 12.87 14.88
N GLU A 59 11.40 11.96 14.06
CA GLU A 59 12.10 10.74 13.65
C GLU A 59 13.39 11.07 12.88
N PHE A 60 13.36 12.03 11.95
CA PHE A 60 14.56 12.48 11.24
C PHE A 60 15.62 13.01 12.20
N GLN A 61 15.24 13.94 13.09
CA GLN A 61 16.14 14.50 14.10
C GLN A 61 16.74 13.41 14.99
N HIS A 62 15.89 12.50 15.49
CA HIS A 62 16.29 11.41 16.37
C HIS A 62 17.34 10.52 15.73
N TYR A 63 17.08 10.03 14.51
CA TYR A 63 17.97 9.10 13.83
C TYR A 63 19.26 9.75 13.33
N LEU A 64 19.19 11.00 12.85
CA LEU A 64 20.39 11.77 12.51
C LEU A 64 21.28 11.96 13.75
N HIS A 65 20.69 12.35 14.89
CA HIS A 65 21.44 12.50 16.13
C HIS A 65 22.05 11.18 16.61
N GLN A 66 21.32 10.08 16.55
CA GLN A 66 21.83 8.76 16.97
C GLN A 66 23.02 8.29 16.12
N THR A 67 23.00 8.51 14.81
CA THR A 67 24.04 8.02 13.91
C THR A 67 25.26 8.94 13.82
N SER A 68 25.06 10.26 13.93
CA SER A 68 26.09 11.27 13.65
C SER A 68 26.49 12.14 14.85
N GLY A 69 25.69 12.12 15.93
CA GLY A 69 25.81 13.07 17.04
C GLY A 69 25.33 14.50 16.72
N ILE A 70 24.82 14.75 15.51
CA ILE A 70 24.31 16.07 15.11
C ILE A 70 22.84 16.21 15.52
N LEU A 71 22.56 17.20 16.36
CA LEU A 71 21.20 17.56 16.76
C LEU A 71 20.74 18.84 16.05
N LEU A 72 19.94 18.70 14.99
CA LEU A 72 19.40 19.86 14.27
C LEU A 72 18.19 20.43 15.00
N PRO A 73 18.08 21.76 15.21
CA PRO A 73 16.86 22.36 15.75
C PRO A 73 15.68 22.19 14.78
N ILE A 74 14.47 21.98 15.32
CA ILE A 74 13.22 21.94 14.55
C ILE A 74 12.52 23.30 14.65
N HIS A 75 12.19 23.91 13.52
CA HIS A 75 11.45 25.17 13.43
C HIS A 75 10.12 24.99 12.69
N THR A 76 9.04 25.54 13.24
CA THR A 76 7.68 25.50 12.68
C THR A 76 7.25 26.81 12.01
N ALA A 77 7.85 27.93 12.42
CA ALA A 77 7.60 29.25 11.84
C ALA A 77 8.79 29.64 10.96
N GLY A 78 8.49 30.20 9.77
CA GLY A 78 9.49 30.59 8.79
C GLY A 78 10.51 31.59 9.34
N LYS A 79 11.64 31.06 9.81
CA LYS A 79 12.98 31.61 9.63
C LYS A 79 14.03 30.58 10.03
N ALA A 80 14.76 30.08 9.04
CA ALA A 80 16.20 30.19 9.03
C ALA A 80 16.59 30.51 7.58
N ALA A 81 17.15 31.68 7.33
CA ALA A 81 17.89 31.86 6.08
C ALA A 81 19.10 30.91 6.12
N GLY A 82 19.46 30.30 4.99
CA GLY A 82 20.58 29.36 4.91
C GLY A 82 20.14 27.92 4.68
N HIS A 83 20.98 26.97 5.07
CA HIS A 83 20.80 25.56 4.72
C HIS A 83 19.78 24.85 5.61
N GLN A 84 18.90 24.04 5.00
CA GLN A 84 17.74 23.48 5.69
C GLN A 84 17.40 22.06 5.24
N VAL A 85 16.82 21.30 6.17
CA VAL A 85 16.08 20.07 5.90
C VAL A 85 14.59 20.36 5.98
N PHE A 86 13.88 20.38 4.86
CA PHE A 86 12.43 20.50 4.83
C PHE A 86 11.79 19.14 5.05
N VAL A 87 10.92 19.03 6.06
CA VAL A 87 10.13 17.83 6.31
C VAL A 87 8.64 18.17 6.15
N GLY A 88 8.10 17.77 4.99
CA GLY A 88 6.75 18.09 4.55
C GLY A 88 6.61 19.44 3.82
N PRO A 89 5.42 19.71 3.25
CA PRO A 89 5.13 20.97 2.57
C PRO A 89 5.16 22.15 3.53
N SER A 90 5.84 23.25 3.16
CA SER A 90 5.91 24.47 3.98
C SER A 90 6.07 25.73 3.13
N LYS A 91 5.74 26.89 3.68
CA LYS A 91 5.98 28.19 3.00
C LYS A 91 7.48 28.40 2.73
N ALA A 92 8.34 28.00 3.68
CA ALA A 92 9.79 28.12 3.53
C ALA A 92 10.31 27.25 2.37
N LEU A 93 9.82 26.00 2.24
CA LEU A 93 10.16 25.14 1.10
C LEU A 93 9.72 25.79 -0.21
N ARG A 94 8.49 26.33 -0.28
CA ARG A 94 7.96 27.02 -1.47
C ARG A 94 8.82 28.21 -1.90
N SER A 95 9.37 28.96 -0.95
CA SER A 95 10.23 30.13 -1.20
C SER A 95 11.70 29.77 -1.43
N SER A 96 12.09 28.50 -1.33
CA SER A 96 13.47 28.05 -1.52
C SER A 96 13.76 27.73 -3.00
N SER A 97 15.03 27.41 -3.31
CA SER A 97 15.41 26.88 -4.62
C SER A 97 14.75 25.54 -4.97
N LEU A 98 14.14 24.86 -3.98
CA LEU A 98 13.40 23.62 -4.14
C LEU A 98 11.88 23.85 -4.23
N GLY A 99 11.39 25.08 -4.35
CA GLY A 99 9.97 25.39 -4.37
C GLY A 99 9.17 24.64 -5.44
N PHE A 100 9.80 24.32 -6.58
CA PHE A 100 9.19 23.59 -7.69
C PHE A 100 8.65 22.21 -7.29
N ILE A 101 9.19 21.57 -6.24
CA ILE A 101 8.71 20.25 -5.80
C ILE A 101 7.32 20.32 -5.15
N MET A 102 6.84 21.52 -4.81
CA MET A 102 5.49 21.76 -4.26
C MET A 102 4.46 22.14 -5.34
N GLU A 103 4.85 22.13 -6.62
CA GLU A 103 3.96 22.45 -7.75
C GLU A 103 3.20 21.22 -8.26
N GLN A 104 3.72 20.01 -8.00
CA GLN A 104 3.06 18.77 -8.36
C GLN A 104 2.06 18.29 -7.29
N GLU A 105 1.02 17.60 -7.74
CA GLU A 105 0.17 16.78 -6.88
C GLU A 105 0.83 15.41 -6.67
N TYR A 106 0.95 14.98 -5.43
CA TYR A 106 1.55 13.69 -5.07
C TYR A 106 0.47 12.62 -4.95
N ALA A 107 0.72 11.44 -5.52
CA ALA A 107 -0.15 10.29 -5.32
C ALA A 107 -0.17 9.86 -3.84
N ALA A 108 -1.20 9.12 -3.43
CA ALA A 108 -1.35 8.68 -2.04
C ALA A 108 -0.09 7.96 -1.54
N GLU A 109 0.52 8.51 -0.49
CA GLU A 109 1.76 7.99 0.13
C GLU A 109 2.97 7.89 -0.80
N GLU A 110 2.94 8.53 -1.98
CA GLU A 110 4.15 8.82 -2.74
C GLU A 110 5.13 9.57 -1.84
N LEU A 111 6.41 9.24 -1.94
CA LEU A 111 7.49 9.96 -1.26
C LEU A 111 8.43 10.57 -2.30
N ARG A 112 9.01 11.72 -1.96
CA ARG A 112 10.09 12.35 -2.71
C ARG A 112 11.16 12.86 -1.76
N ILE A 113 12.41 12.60 -2.12
CA ILE A 113 13.62 13.01 -1.42
C ILE A 113 14.49 13.77 -2.42
N VAL A 114 14.75 15.03 -2.13
CA VAL A 114 15.67 15.86 -2.91
C VAL A 114 16.82 16.29 -2.02
N ILE A 115 18.05 15.97 -2.41
CA ILE A 115 19.28 16.35 -1.71
C ILE A 115 20.08 17.24 -2.66
N THR A 116 20.37 18.45 -2.21
CA THR A 116 21.22 19.43 -2.89
C THR A 116 22.33 19.89 -1.93
N ALA A 117 23.31 20.63 -2.43
CA ALA A 117 24.38 21.16 -1.59
C ALA A 117 23.89 22.04 -0.42
N ASN A 118 22.73 22.71 -0.59
CA ASN A 118 22.23 23.71 0.37
C ASN A 118 20.93 23.29 1.06
N HIS A 119 20.20 22.32 0.51
CA HIS A 119 18.90 21.93 1.02
C HIS A 119 18.66 20.43 0.86
N ILE A 120 17.99 19.85 1.85
CA ILE A 120 17.33 18.55 1.76
C ILE A 120 15.84 18.79 1.84
N ALA A 121 15.03 18.19 0.97
CA ALA A 121 13.59 18.19 1.08
C ALA A 121 13.05 16.77 1.07
N ILE A 122 12.22 16.46 2.06
CA ILE A 122 11.54 15.18 2.22
C ILE A 122 10.05 15.47 2.38
N LEU A 123 9.26 15.14 1.37
CA LEU A 123 7.80 15.35 1.37
C LEU A 123 7.13 14.29 0.50
N GLY A 124 5.80 14.29 0.48
CA GLY A 124 5.06 13.38 -0.36
C GLY A 124 3.56 13.41 -0.12
N GLY A 125 2.86 12.44 -0.72
CA GLY A 125 1.42 12.28 -0.59
C GLY A 125 0.99 12.03 0.85
N ARG A 126 0.10 12.87 1.36
CA ARG A 126 -0.47 12.71 2.70
C ARG A 126 -1.32 11.42 2.78
N PRO A 127 -1.41 10.78 3.95
CA PRO A 127 -0.84 11.24 5.22
C PRO A 127 0.57 10.73 5.52
N ARG A 128 1.13 9.76 4.77
CA ARG A 128 2.38 9.05 5.17
C ARG A 128 3.60 9.28 4.26
N GLY A 129 3.45 9.86 3.08
CA GLY A 129 4.53 10.05 2.12
C GLY A 129 5.78 10.69 2.71
N THR A 130 5.61 11.79 3.47
CA THR A 130 6.71 12.45 4.20
C THR A 130 7.38 11.53 5.23
N LEU A 131 6.59 10.81 6.06
CA LEU A 131 7.13 9.90 7.08
C LEU A 131 7.90 8.73 6.44
N TYR A 132 7.35 8.14 5.39
CA TYR A 132 8.04 7.09 4.63
C TYR A 132 9.27 7.61 3.88
N GLY A 133 9.25 8.86 3.42
CA GLY A 133 10.41 9.54 2.89
C GLY A 133 11.52 9.67 3.94
N VAL A 134 11.18 10.03 5.19
CA VAL A 134 12.14 10.09 6.30
C VAL A 134 12.73 8.72 6.59
N TYR A 135 11.89 7.67 6.68
CA TYR A 135 12.40 6.31 6.88
C TYR A 135 13.28 5.84 5.72
N THR A 136 12.96 6.20 4.49
CA THR A 136 13.79 5.89 3.32
C THR A 136 15.11 6.65 3.37
N PHE A 137 15.11 7.91 3.80
CA PHE A 137 16.34 8.68 3.95
C PHE A 137 17.29 8.07 4.98
N VAL A 138 16.79 7.75 6.18
CA VAL A 138 17.64 7.25 7.26
C VAL A 138 18.17 5.84 6.96
N GLU A 139 17.41 5.02 6.24
CA GLU A 139 17.91 3.71 5.80
C GLU A 139 18.93 3.84 4.67
N ASP A 140 18.62 4.57 3.60
CA ASP A 140 19.43 4.52 2.38
C ASP A 140 20.69 5.39 2.47
N TYR A 141 20.63 6.52 3.19
CA TYR A 141 21.75 7.48 3.25
C TYR A 141 22.51 7.44 4.58
N LEU A 142 21.85 7.07 5.69
CA LEU A 142 22.49 6.93 7.01
C LEU A 142 22.77 5.47 7.40
N GLY A 143 22.25 4.49 6.66
CA GLY A 143 22.52 3.07 6.89
C GLY A 143 21.74 2.42 8.04
N ILE A 144 20.73 3.10 8.58
CA ILE A 144 19.89 2.55 9.66
C ILE A 144 19.10 1.34 9.15
N ARG A 145 18.84 0.33 9.99
CA ARG A 145 17.96 -0.79 9.65
C ARG A 145 16.99 -1.09 10.78
N PHE A 146 15.70 -1.03 10.49
CA PHE A 146 14.63 -1.48 11.41
C PHE A 146 14.47 -3.00 11.26
N LEU A 147 15.14 -3.77 12.14
CA LEU A 147 15.23 -5.23 12.05
C LEU A 147 14.02 -5.90 12.69
N THR A 148 13.69 -5.48 13.91
CA THR A 148 12.53 -5.92 14.69
C THR A 148 11.89 -4.72 15.39
N ALA A 149 10.77 -4.91 16.08
CA ALA A 149 10.15 -3.88 16.92
C ALA A 149 11.13 -3.33 17.97
N ASP A 150 11.95 -4.20 18.55
CA ASP A 150 12.89 -3.87 19.64
C ASP A 150 14.32 -3.56 19.14
N VAL A 151 14.68 -3.98 17.93
CA VAL A 151 16.05 -3.91 17.42
C VAL A 151 16.12 -3.03 16.18
N THR A 152 16.76 -1.87 16.33
CA THR A 152 17.19 -1.00 15.24
C THR A 152 18.70 -0.98 15.17
N HIS A 153 19.27 -1.35 14.03
CA HIS A 153 20.70 -1.14 13.76
C HIS A 153 20.94 0.33 13.43
N THR A 154 21.70 1.03 14.28
CA THR A 154 22.07 2.43 14.12
C THR A 154 23.60 2.56 14.00
N PRO A 155 24.16 2.52 12.77
CA PRO A 155 25.60 2.63 12.61
C PRO A 155 26.10 4.02 13.05
N ARG A 156 27.36 4.13 13.46
CA ARG A 156 28.02 5.43 13.55
C ARG A 156 28.43 5.88 12.15
N VAL A 157 28.02 7.08 11.76
CA VAL A 157 28.35 7.66 10.46
C VAL A 157 29.44 8.71 10.64
N ALA A 158 30.51 8.57 9.85
CA ALA A 158 31.62 9.51 9.86
C ALA A 158 31.19 10.87 9.29
N PRO A 159 31.75 12.01 9.77
CA PRO A 159 31.38 13.33 9.28
C PRO A 159 31.60 13.53 7.76
N ASP A 160 32.60 12.87 7.19
CA ASP A 160 32.95 12.91 5.76
C ASP A 160 32.08 11.97 4.89
N ARG A 161 31.12 11.24 5.48
CA ARG A 161 30.18 10.40 4.73
C ARG A 161 29.46 11.27 3.69
N PRO A 162 29.63 10.98 2.39
CA PRO A 162 28.97 11.76 1.36
C PRO A 162 27.47 11.46 1.32
N LEU A 163 26.68 12.51 1.20
CA LEU A 163 25.28 12.49 0.84
C LEU A 163 25.18 12.79 -0.66
N PRO A 164 24.63 11.88 -1.48
CA PRO A 164 24.54 12.10 -2.91
C PRO A 164 23.61 13.28 -3.20
N LEU A 165 23.94 14.07 -4.22
CA LEU A 165 22.98 15.04 -4.77
C LEU A 165 22.00 14.28 -5.67
N ILE A 166 20.71 14.30 -5.33
CA ILE A 166 19.70 13.43 -5.94
C ILE A 166 18.31 14.06 -5.87
N ASP A 167 17.47 13.71 -6.84
CA ASP A 167 16.02 13.86 -6.78
C ASP A 167 15.39 12.48 -7.02
N ARG A 168 14.81 11.90 -5.97
CA ARG A 168 14.25 10.54 -5.99
C ARG A 168 12.81 10.57 -5.52
N SER A 169 11.93 9.98 -6.33
CA SER A 169 10.54 9.69 -5.94
C SER A 169 10.27 8.19 -5.89
N TYR A 170 9.28 7.80 -5.09
CA TYR A 170 8.74 6.44 -5.08
C TYR A 170 7.25 6.49 -4.77
N THR A 171 6.45 5.91 -5.66
CA THR A 171 5.01 5.72 -5.46
C THR A 171 4.74 4.26 -5.11
N PRO A 172 4.18 3.96 -3.92
CA PRO A 172 3.84 2.59 -3.56
C PRO A 172 2.87 1.97 -4.58
N PRO A 173 3.16 0.77 -5.13
CA PRO A 173 2.26 0.13 -6.11
C PRO A 173 0.99 -0.43 -5.45
N PHE A 174 1.00 -0.63 -4.13
CA PHE A 174 -0.13 -1.14 -3.37
C PHE A 174 -0.65 -0.06 -2.41
N ALA A 175 -1.93 0.31 -2.55
CA ALA A 175 -2.60 1.26 -1.66
C ALA A 175 -2.82 0.70 -0.25
N TYR A 176 -2.93 -0.62 -0.12
CA TYR A 176 -3.05 -1.34 1.15
C TYR A 176 -1.84 -2.24 1.37
N ARG A 177 -1.16 -2.12 2.51
CA ARG A 177 0.05 -2.88 2.83
C ARG A 177 -0.02 -3.40 4.25
N HIS A 178 -0.34 -4.69 4.35
CA HIS A 178 -0.40 -5.43 5.61
C HIS A 178 0.38 -6.73 5.52
N TYR A 179 1.17 -7.02 6.55
CA TYR A 179 1.81 -8.30 6.79
C TYR A 179 1.33 -8.78 8.16
N SER A 180 0.42 -9.76 8.13
CA SER A 180 -0.29 -10.23 9.33
C SER A 180 0.61 -11.12 10.19
N LYS A 181 1.52 -10.49 10.95
CA LYS A 181 2.34 -11.13 11.97
C LYS A 181 2.22 -10.39 13.28
N ASN A 182 2.25 -11.14 14.38
CA ASN A 182 2.05 -10.61 15.72
C ASN A 182 2.97 -9.44 16.06
N GLU A 183 4.22 -9.46 15.61
CA GLU A 183 5.17 -8.38 15.87
C GLU A 183 4.72 -7.06 15.22
N ILE A 184 4.36 -7.09 13.92
CA ILE A 184 3.86 -5.94 13.19
C ILE A 184 2.52 -5.45 13.76
N SER A 185 1.63 -6.39 14.10
CA SER A 185 0.30 -6.06 14.62
C SER A 185 0.31 -5.48 16.03
N LYS A 186 1.37 -5.70 16.82
CA LYS A 186 1.50 -5.21 18.20
C LYS A 186 2.27 -3.89 18.30
N ASP A 187 3.11 -3.56 17.32
CA ASP A 187 3.89 -2.34 17.29
C ASP A 187 3.57 -1.50 16.02
N PRO A 188 2.68 -0.50 16.13
CA PRO A 188 2.31 0.32 14.98
C PRO A 188 3.46 1.23 14.50
N ALA A 189 4.41 1.59 15.37
CA ALA A 189 5.57 2.40 14.96
C ALA A 189 6.53 1.56 14.12
N PHE A 190 6.79 0.30 14.53
CA PHE A 190 7.54 -0.65 13.72
C PHE A 190 6.83 -0.96 12.40
N ALA A 191 5.50 -1.13 12.41
CA ALA A 191 4.72 -1.29 11.19
C ALA A 191 4.93 -0.09 10.23
N ALA A 192 4.88 1.15 10.73
CA ALA A 192 5.14 2.34 9.91
C ALA A 192 6.58 2.39 9.36
N ARG A 193 7.58 2.01 10.16
CA ARG A 193 9.00 1.87 9.71
C ARG A 193 9.13 0.86 8.57
N ARG A 194 8.34 -0.21 8.57
CA ARG A 194 8.25 -1.21 7.49
C ARG A 194 7.33 -0.79 6.32
N ARG A 195 6.89 0.48 6.28
CA ARG A 195 5.89 1.04 5.32
C ARG A 195 4.58 0.28 5.24
N GLN A 196 4.21 -0.43 6.31
CA GLN A 196 2.85 -0.91 6.50
C GLN A 196 1.97 0.30 6.81
N ASN A 197 0.75 0.30 6.28
CA ASN A 197 -0.19 1.43 6.47
C ASN A 197 -1.48 1.02 7.17
N THR A 198 -1.46 -0.11 7.87
CA THR A 198 -2.59 -0.68 8.57
C THR A 198 -2.10 -1.58 9.70
N ALA A 199 -2.87 -1.64 10.78
CA ALA A 199 -2.71 -2.57 11.89
C ALA A 199 -3.96 -3.45 11.98
N SER A 200 -3.95 -4.47 12.83
CA SER A 200 -5.16 -5.28 13.03
C SER A 200 -6.29 -4.39 13.57
N GLN A 201 -7.42 -4.35 12.85
CA GLN A 201 -8.62 -3.60 13.28
C GLN A 201 -9.21 -4.09 14.60
N TYR A 202 -8.84 -5.31 15.02
CA TYR A 202 -9.24 -5.92 16.30
C TYR A 202 -8.19 -5.71 17.40
N ALA A 203 -7.07 -5.04 17.11
CA ALA A 203 -6.06 -4.76 18.10
C ALA A 203 -6.55 -3.69 19.10
N PRO A 204 -6.06 -3.73 20.36
CA PRO A 204 -6.27 -2.65 21.32
C PRO A 204 -5.92 -1.29 20.71
N GLN A 205 -6.60 -0.22 21.13
CA GLN A 205 -6.39 1.14 20.59
C GLN A 205 -4.92 1.59 20.63
N SER A 206 -4.14 1.12 21.60
CA SER A 206 -2.69 1.40 21.72
C SER A 206 -1.83 0.76 20.64
N GLN A 207 -2.33 -0.28 19.97
CA GLN A 207 -1.66 -1.02 18.90
C GLN A 207 -2.16 -0.60 17.51
N ARG A 208 -3.09 0.35 17.45
CA ARG A 208 -3.62 0.91 16.21
C ARG A 208 -2.72 2.01 15.66
N MET A 209 -2.76 2.22 14.34
CA MET A 209 -2.00 3.33 13.74
C MET A 209 -2.66 4.67 14.06
N GLY A 210 -2.08 5.41 15.00
CA GLY A 210 -2.53 6.75 15.35
C GLY A 210 -2.27 7.78 14.24
N ALA A 211 -2.87 8.97 14.37
CA ALA A 211 -2.71 10.05 13.38
C ALA A 211 -1.24 10.46 13.15
N HIS A 212 -0.38 10.34 14.16
CA HIS A 212 1.06 10.61 14.04
C HIS A 212 1.80 9.59 13.15
N LEU A 213 1.22 8.41 12.93
CA LEU A 213 1.68 7.43 11.94
C LEU A 213 0.86 7.51 10.64
N GLY A 214 0.00 8.51 10.51
CA GLY A 214 -0.89 8.74 9.37
C GLY A 214 -2.26 8.07 9.44
N GLY A 215 -2.60 7.40 10.56
CA GLY A 215 -3.87 6.68 10.70
C GLY A 215 -3.84 5.29 10.06
N GLU A 216 -4.97 4.60 10.06
CA GLU A 216 -5.11 3.30 9.41
C GLU A 216 -5.70 3.45 8.01
N SER A 217 -5.04 2.84 7.03
CA SER A 217 -5.66 2.54 5.75
C SER A 217 -6.84 1.58 5.97
N ARG A 218 -7.97 1.88 5.31
CA ARG A 218 -9.23 1.12 5.42
C ARG A 218 -9.46 0.35 4.12
N GLY A 219 -10.00 -0.85 4.24
CA GLY A 219 -10.14 -1.81 3.13
C GLY A 219 -8.94 -2.74 3.04
N GLY A 220 -9.14 -3.97 2.57
CA GLY A 220 -8.02 -4.86 2.19
C GLY A 220 -7.62 -5.97 3.18
N VAL A 221 -8.35 -6.21 4.28
CA VAL A 221 -8.21 -7.50 5.01
C VAL A 221 -9.38 -8.40 4.67
N PHE A 222 -9.07 -9.50 3.99
CA PHE A 222 -9.94 -10.67 3.89
C PHE A 222 -9.54 -11.63 5.01
N LEU A 223 -10.32 -11.61 6.10
CA LEU A 223 -10.30 -12.66 7.11
C LEU A 223 -11.75 -12.84 7.54
N HIS A 224 -12.30 -14.04 7.28
CA HIS A 224 -13.62 -14.56 7.68
C HIS A 224 -14.53 -13.55 8.37
N ASN A 225 -15.19 -12.72 7.58
CA ASN A 225 -16.13 -11.75 8.10
C ASN A 225 -17.53 -12.21 7.71
N ASN A 226 -18.26 -12.86 8.62
CA ASN A 226 -19.52 -13.62 8.43
C ASN A 226 -20.69 -12.89 7.72
N PHE A 227 -20.41 -12.20 6.63
CA PHE A 227 -21.17 -11.14 5.98
C PHE A 227 -21.74 -10.10 6.98
N LEU A 228 -21.16 -10.06 8.20
CA LEU A 228 -21.71 -9.39 9.37
C LEU A 228 -23.19 -9.73 9.64
N PHE A 229 -23.67 -10.91 9.24
CA PHE A 229 -25.07 -11.28 9.31
C PHE A 229 -25.58 -11.36 10.77
N GLN A 230 -26.60 -10.57 11.11
CA GLN A 230 -27.06 -10.35 12.50
C GLN A 230 -28.34 -11.11 12.89
N LEU A 231 -29.03 -11.78 11.97
CA LEU A 231 -30.28 -12.48 12.33
C LEU A 231 -29.96 -13.81 13.02
N SER A 232 -30.64 -14.11 14.13
CA SER A 232 -30.37 -15.32 14.91
C SER A 232 -30.74 -16.60 14.15
N PHE A 233 -29.99 -17.68 14.35
CA PHE A 233 -30.34 -19.00 13.81
C PHE A 233 -31.64 -19.55 14.41
N ARG A 234 -31.92 -19.24 15.69
CA ARG A 234 -33.10 -19.70 16.41
C ARG A 234 -34.39 -19.22 15.74
N ASP A 235 -34.42 -17.94 15.36
CA ASP A 235 -35.64 -17.30 14.85
C ASP A 235 -35.70 -17.34 13.31
N HIS A 236 -34.55 -17.46 12.65
CA HIS A 236 -34.43 -17.47 11.19
C HIS A 236 -33.59 -18.63 10.64
N PRO A 237 -33.89 -19.90 10.97
CA PRO A 237 -33.09 -21.05 10.52
C PRO A 237 -33.05 -21.19 8.98
N GLU A 238 -34.06 -20.67 8.27
CA GLU A 238 -34.13 -20.64 6.80
C GLU A 238 -33.05 -19.75 6.16
N CYS A 239 -32.53 -18.76 6.91
CA CYS A 239 -31.47 -17.87 6.46
C CYS A 239 -30.08 -18.52 6.53
N TYR A 240 -29.97 -19.75 7.01
CA TYR A 240 -28.69 -20.43 7.22
C TYR A 240 -28.52 -21.65 6.32
N ALA A 241 -27.28 -22.13 6.20
CA ALA A 241 -26.92 -23.21 5.32
C ALA A 241 -27.76 -24.48 5.58
N LEU A 242 -28.23 -25.12 4.51
CA LEU A 242 -28.78 -26.48 4.56
C LEU A 242 -27.61 -27.44 4.29
N ILE A 243 -27.35 -28.35 5.22
CA ILE A 243 -26.25 -29.31 5.15
C ILE A 243 -26.83 -30.67 5.53
N ASP A 244 -26.69 -31.65 4.64
CA ASP A 244 -27.16 -33.03 4.88
C ASP A 244 -28.63 -33.09 5.33
N GLY A 245 -29.47 -32.21 4.75
CA GLY A 245 -30.90 -32.11 5.02
C GLY A 245 -31.27 -31.30 6.27
N GLN A 246 -30.30 -30.79 7.04
CA GLN A 246 -30.54 -30.02 8.26
C GLN A 246 -30.00 -28.59 8.16
N ARG A 247 -30.70 -27.64 8.78
CA ARG A 247 -30.23 -26.25 8.86
C ARG A 247 -29.11 -26.14 9.88
N SER A 248 -28.07 -25.40 9.55
CA SER A 248 -26.86 -25.28 10.37
C SER A 248 -26.44 -23.81 10.51
N PRO A 249 -26.16 -23.33 11.75
CA PRO A 249 -25.75 -21.95 11.99
C PRO A 249 -24.34 -21.61 11.49
N LEU A 250 -23.59 -22.59 10.96
CA LEU A 250 -22.18 -22.42 10.58
C LEU A 250 -21.96 -21.31 9.54
N GLN A 251 -22.94 -21.06 8.68
CA GLN A 251 -22.83 -20.11 7.57
C GLN A 251 -24.22 -19.60 7.14
N PRO A 252 -24.37 -18.32 6.76
CA PRO A 252 -25.60 -17.85 6.12
C PRO A 252 -25.81 -18.48 4.73
N CYS A 253 -27.07 -18.61 4.32
CA CYS A 253 -27.46 -19.01 2.97
C CYS A 253 -27.45 -17.79 2.03
N LEU A 254 -26.42 -17.67 1.19
CA LEU A 254 -26.20 -16.47 0.37
C LEU A 254 -27.25 -16.26 -0.75
N THR A 255 -28.01 -17.29 -1.10
CA THR A 255 -29.14 -17.17 -2.04
C THR A 255 -30.46 -16.81 -1.34
N HIS A 256 -30.48 -16.70 -0.01
CA HIS A 256 -31.69 -16.32 0.71
C HIS A 256 -31.92 -14.79 0.63
N PRO A 257 -33.09 -14.30 0.15
CA PRO A 257 -33.35 -12.87 -0.02
C PRO A 257 -33.22 -12.05 1.26
N LEU A 258 -33.55 -12.63 2.42
CA LEU A 258 -33.40 -11.94 3.69
C LEU A 258 -31.93 -11.78 4.10
N VAL A 259 -31.06 -12.74 3.77
CA VAL A 259 -29.61 -12.63 4.00
C VAL A 259 -29.06 -11.47 3.17
N HIS A 260 -29.38 -11.43 1.87
CA HIS A 260 -28.99 -10.31 1.00
C HIS A 260 -29.45 -8.96 1.54
N ARG A 261 -30.74 -8.82 1.86
CA ARG A 261 -31.29 -7.57 2.37
C ARG A 261 -30.61 -7.11 3.66
N THR A 262 -30.42 -8.00 4.63
CA THR A 262 -29.83 -7.65 5.93
C THR A 262 -28.37 -7.23 5.78
N VAL A 263 -27.56 -8.00 5.04
CA VAL A 263 -26.15 -7.70 4.81
C VAL A 263 -25.99 -6.38 4.06
N THR A 264 -26.72 -6.21 2.95
CA THR A 264 -26.69 -4.97 2.16
C THR A 264 -27.11 -3.77 3.00
N ALA A 265 -28.22 -3.85 3.76
CA ALA A 265 -28.67 -2.75 4.61
C ALA A 265 -27.62 -2.30 5.63
N GLN A 266 -26.88 -3.25 6.21
CA GLN A 266 -25.80 -2.94 7.15
C GLN A 266 -24.63 -2.23 6.46
N ILE A 267 -24.23 -2.67 5.27
CA ILE A 267 -23.19 -2.00 4.49
C ILE A 267 -23.63 -0.58 4.13
N LEU A 268 -24.86 -0.44 3.61
CA LEU A 268 -25.41 0.84 3.19
C LEU A 268 -25.49 1.86 4.34
N LYS A 269 -25.71 1.40 5.58
CA LYS A 269 -25.72 2.26 6.77
C LYS A 269 -24.34 2.83 7.14
N ASN A 270 -23.26 2.17 6.71
CA ASN A 270 -21.89 2.51 7.11
C ASN A 270 -21.04 3.09 5.96
N LEU A 271 -21.66 3.44 4.83
CA LEU A 271 -20.93 3.87 3.62
C LEU A 271 -20.03 5.08 3.85
N ASP A 272 -20.46 6.04 4.68
CA ASP A 272 -19.69 7.26 4.98
C ASP A 272 -18.38 6.95 5.71
N GLY A 273 -18.25 5.76 6.30
CA GLY A 273 -17.02 5.30 6.95
C GLY A 273 -15.92 4.82 6.00
N TYR A 274 -16.22 4.62 4.71
CA TYR A 274 -15.27 4.09 3.73
C TYR A 274 -14.62 5.19 2.89
N ALA A 275 -13.29 5.17 2.83
CA ALA A 275 -12.51 6.06 1.98
C ALA A 275 -12.67 5.68 0.49
N LEU A 276 -12.39 6.63 -0.40
CA LEU A 276 -12.41 6.40 -1.85
C LEU A 276 -11.52 5.21 -2.24
N GLY A 277 -12.02 4.33 -3.11
CA GLY A 277 -11.29 3.14 -3.55
C GLY A 277 -11.20 2.01 -2.53
N THR A 278 -11.87 2.11 -1.37
CA THR A 278 -11.90 1.04 -0.37
C THR A 278 -12.56 -0.22 -0.95
N THR A 279 -11.94 -1.38 -0.72
CA THR A 279 -12.59 -2.68 -0.91
C THR A 279 -13.28 -3.11 0.37
N ILE A 280 -14.61 -3.20 0.33
CA ILE A 280 -15.45 -3.77 1.38
C ILE A 280 -15.31 -5.30 1.32
N PRO A 281 -14.70 -5.95 2.32
CA PRO A 281 -14.59 -7.40 2.32
C PRO A 281 -15.96 -8.02 2.58
N LEU A 282 -16.31 -9.06 1.83
CA LEU A 282 -17.45 -9.95 2.07
C LEU A 282 -16.99 -11.38 1.81
N ALA A 283 -16.51 -12.02 2.86
CA ALA A 283 -15.98 -13.37 2.83
C ALA A 283 -16.89 -14.34 3.58
N GLN A 284 -16.77 -15.60 3.19
CA GLN A 284 -17.38 -16.71 3.90
C GLN A 284 -16.74 -16.95 5.27
N ASN A 285 -17.50 -17.51 6.22
CA ASN A 285 -16.97 -17.92 7.51
C ASN A 285 -15.94 -19.06 7.34
N ASP A 286 -15.09 -19.23 8.36
CA ASP A 286 -14.04 -20.25 8.39
C ASP A 286 -14.59 -21.67 8.56
N ASN A 287 -15.11 -22.27 7.49
CA ASN A 287 -15.61 -23.65 7.49
C ASN A 287 -15.68 -24.27 6.09
N GLY A 288 -16.03 -25.56 6.04
CA GLY A 288 -16.34 -26.33 4.82
C GLY A 288 -17.85 -26.45 4.52
N ALA A 289 -18.70 -25.62 5.13
CA ALA A 289 -20.15 -25.79 5.16
C ALA A 289 -20.83 -25.20 3.91
N VAL A 290 -20.73 -25.91 2.79
CA VAL A 290 -21.47 -25.58 1.56
C VAL A 290 -22.98 -25.76 1.78
N CYS A 291 -23.76 -24.71 1.53
CA CYS A 291 -25.21 -24.80 1.56
C CYS A 291 -25.75 -25.56 0.34
N THR A 292 -26.50 -26.63 0.56
CA THR A 292 -27.08 -27.50 -0.49
C THR A 292 -28.58 -27.27 -0.68
N CYS A 293 -29.09 -26.07 -0.37
CA CYS A 293 -30.50 -25.77 -0.63
C CYS A 293 -30.77 -25.60 -2.13
N THR A 294 -32.03 -25.76 -2.55
CA THR A 294 -32.42 -25.72 -3.98
C THR A 294 -31.97 -24.44 -4.70
N ARG A 295 -32.01 -23.28 -4.03
CA ARG A 295 -31.56 -22.00 -4.61
C ARG A 295 -30.04 -21.95 -4.81
N CYS A 296 -29.27 -22.40 -3.83
CA CYS A 296 -27.81 -22.50 -3.97
C CYS A 296 -27.42 -23.49 -5.07
N ILE A 297 -28.12 -24.63 -5.16
CA ILE A 297 -27.90 -25.61 -6.23
C ILE A 297 -28.22 -25.02 -7.60
N ALA A 298 -29.30 -24.25 -7.73
CA ALA A 298 -29.65 -23.61 -8.99
C ALA A 298 -28.54 -22.66 -9.48
N VAL A 299 -28.06 -21.78 -8.59
CA VAL A 299 -26.95 -20.86 -8.92
C VAL A 299 -25.66 -21.60 -9.25
N GLN A 300 -25.33 -22.68 -8.54
CA GLN A 300 -24.15 -23.50 -8.88
C GLN A 300 -24.23 -24.07 -10.30
N ARG A 301 -25.41 -24.59 -10.71
CA ARG A 301 -25.62 -25.18 -12.03
C ARG A 301 -25.58 -24.15 -13.16
N GLU A 302 -25.99 -22.93 -12.89
CA GLU A 302 -25.93 -21.82 -13.85
C GLU A 302 -24.49 -21.30 -14.03
N GLY A 303 -23.63 -21.50 -13.03
CA GLY A 303 -22.21 -21.11 -13.07
C GLY A 303 -21.27 -22.09 -13.77
N ASP A 304 -21.67 -23.37 -13.92
CA ASP A 304 -21.06 -24.41 -14.79
C ASP A 304 -22.01 -25.62 -14.94
N ALA A 305 -22.02 -26.28 -16.09
CA ALA A 305 -22.63 -27.60 -16.22
C ALA A 305 -21.84 -28.63 -15.38
N PRO A 306 -22.51 -29.58 -14.67
CA PRO A 306 -21.85 -30.56 -13.80
C PRO A 306 -20.71 -31.37 -14.44
N GLU A 307 -20.75 -31.47 -15.77
CA GLU A 307 -19.89 -32.32 -16.61
C GLU A 307 -18.55 -31.64 -16.94
N ASP A 308 -18.46 -30.33 -16.71
CA ASP A 308 -17.38 -29.46 -17.15
C ASP A 308 -16.42 -29.05 -16.03
N ILE A 309 -16.64 -29.59 -14.83
CA ILE A 309 -15.91 -29.29 -13.61
C ILE A 309 -14.63 -30.13 -13.56
N PRO A 310 -13.41 -29.53 -13.65
CA PRO A 310 -12.17 -30.28 -13.50
C PRO A 310 -12.15 -31.00 -12.15
N GLU A 311 -11.78 -32.28 -12.13
CA GLU A 311 -11.56 -32.99 -10.87
C GLU A 311 -10.44 -32.31 -10.09
N VAL A 312 -10.79 -31.57 -9.04
CA VAL A 312 -9.79 -31.09 -8.08
C VAL A 312 -9.37 -32.29 -7.25
N GLU A 313 -8.16 -32.81 -7.47
CA GLU A 313 -7.57 -33.79 -6.58
C GLU A 313 -7.33 -33.12 -5.21
N LYS A 314 -8.21 -33.41 -4.25
CA LYS A 314 -8.15 -32.96 -2.85
C LYS A 314 -8.43 -31.45 -2.64
N PRO A 315 -9.66 -30.96 -2.87
CA PRO A 315 -10.03 -29.67 -2.33
C PRO A 315 -9.92 -29.76 -0.79
N LEU A 316 -9.08 -28.94 -0.18
CA LEU A 316 -8.86 -28.86 1.27
C LEU A 316 -10.18 -29.03 2.05
N GLY A 317 -10.45 -30.24 2.57
CA GLY A 317 -11.59 -30.51 3.45
C GLY A 317 -13.00 -30.43 2.83
N VAL A 318 -13.16 -30.40 1.51
CA VAL A 318 -14.48 -30.28 0.87
C VAL A 318 -14.99 -31.65 0.40
N ASP A 319 -16.15 -32.08 0.90
CA ASP A 319 -16.80 -33.30 0.43
C ASP A 319 -17.20 -33.16 -1.04
N ARG A 320 -16.68 -34.06 -1.90
CA ARG A 320 -16.96 -34.12 -3.34
C ARG A 320 -18.46 -34.15 -3.65
N LYS A 321 -19.29 -34.72 -2.76
CA LYS A 321 -20.76 -34.72 -2.93
C LYS A 321 -21.36 -33.31 -2.93
N LYS A 322 -20.74 -32.36 -2.23
CA LYS A 322 -21.24 -31.00 -2.04
C LYS A 322 -20.95 -30.06 -3.21
N ILE A 323 -20.09 -30.46 -4.15
CA ILE A 323 -19.72 -29.67 -5.34
C ILE A 323 -20.20 -30.29 -6.66
N ARG A 324 -21.00 -31.37 -6.60
CA ARG A 324 -21.50 -32.08 -7.80
C ARG A 324 -22.40 -31.25 -8.71
N ASN A 325 -22.90 -30.12 -8.23
CA ASN A 325 -23.88 -29.31 -8.96
C ASN A 325 -23.25 -28.08 -9.64
N GLY A 326 -21.91 -27.93 -9.62
CA GLY A 326 -21.24 -26.71 -10.06
C GLY A 326 -20.31 -26.14 -8.98
N PRO A 327 -19.47 -25.15 -9.31
CA PRO A 327 -18.54 -24.55 -8.37
C PRO A 327 -19.29 -23.78 -7.28
N PRO A 328 -19.06 -24.08 -5.98
CA PRO A 328 -19.69 -23.33 -4.88
C PRO A 328 -19.34 -21.83 -4.86
N SER A 329 -18.23 -21.43 -5.49
CA SER A 329 -17.86 -20.02 -5.65
C SER A 329 -18.91 -19.23 -6.42
N ALA A 330 -19.67 -19.85 -7.34
CA ALA A 330 -20.74 -19.19 -8.09
C ALA A 330 -21.76 -18.55 -7.15
N VAL A 331 -22.09 -19.22 -6.03
CA VAL A 331 -23.03 -18.73 -5.02
C VAL A 331 -22.49 -17.49 -4.29
N ILE A 332 -21.19 -17.48 -3.97
CA ILE A 332 -20.57 -16.36 -3.27
C ILE A 332 -20.41 -15.17 -4.22
N LEU A 333 -19.98 -15.43 -5.45
CA LEU A 333 -19.79 -14.39 -6.46
C LEU A 333 -21.13 -13.79 -6.89
N ASP A 334 -22.18 -14.60 -7.08
CA ASP A 334 -23.55 -14.08 -7.28
C ASP A 334 -23.96 -13.16 -6.12
N PHE A 335 -23.77 -13.59 -4.88
CA PHE A 335 -24.10 -12.78 -3.71
C PHE A 335 -23.33 -11.47 -3.66
N VAL A 336 -22.01 -11.54 -3.83
CA VAL A 336 -21.11 -10.38 -3.81
C VAL A 336 -21.48 -9.40 -4.93
N ASN A 337 -21.79 -9.90 -6.14
CA ASN A 337 -22.21 -9.09 -7.27
C ASN A 337 -23.55 -8.39 -7.00
N ARG A 338 -24.52 -9.07 -6.40
CA ARG A 338 -25.80 -8.45 -6.00
C ARG A 338 -25.61 -7.34 -4.97
N VAL A 339 -24.77 -7.58 -3.95
CA VAL A 339 -24.42 -6.55 -2.96
C VAL A 339 -23.66 -5.38 -3.62
N ALA A 340 -22.70 -5.67 -4.50
CA ALA A 340 -21.94 -4.66 -5.23
C ALA A 340 -22.84 -3.77 -6.08
N ALA A 341 -23.82 -4.35 -6.77
CA ALA A 341 -24.80 -3.60 -7.56
C ALA A 341 -25.62 -2.62 -6.69
N ASP A 342 -26.00 -3.02 -5.47
CA ASP A 342 -26.72 -2.15 -4.54
C ASP A 342 -25.81 -1.05 -3.95
N VAL A 343 -24.55 -1.37 -3.65
CA VAL A 343 -23.55 -0.39 -3.16
C VAL A 343 -23.22 0.65 -4.24
N ALA A 344 -23.01 0.21 -5.48
CA ALA A 344 -22.62 1.07 -6.60
C ALA A 344 -23.66 2.16 -6.92
N ARG A 345 -24.94 1.95 -6.59
CA ARG A 345 -25.98 2.99 -6.71
C ARG A 345 -25.73 4.20 -5.81
N LYS A 346 -24.97 4.05 -4.72
CA LYS A 346 -24.66 5.12 -3.76
C LYS A 346 -23.18 5.51 -3.76
N ARG A 347 -22.28 4.54 -3.92
CA ARG A 347 -20.83 4.69 -3.84
C ARG A 347 -20.14 3.87 -4.93
N PRO A 348 -20.21 4.31 -6.19
CA PRO A 348 -19.57 3.62 -7.32
C PRO A 348 -18.03 3.66 -7.26
N ASP A 349 -17.47 4.47 -6.35
CA ASP A 349 -16.04 4.57 -6.08
C ASP A 349 -15.51 3.49 -5.11
N LEU A 350 -16.40 2.64 -4.58
CA LEU A 350 -16.05 1.54 -3.68
C LEU A 350 -16.07 0.21 -4.39
N TRP A 351 -15.22 -0.71 -3.93
CA TRP A 351 -15.22 -2.10 -4.37
C TRP A 351 -15.89 -2.98 -3.32
N VAL A 352 -16.48 -4.09 -3.76
CA VAL A 352 -16.90 -5.18 -2.88
C VAL A 352 -16.11 -6.41 -3.29
N GLY A 353 -15.32 -6.95 -2.37
CA GLY A 353 -14.41 -8.06 -2.65
C GLY A 353 -14.77 -9.30 -1.84
N THR A 354 -14.33 -10.46 -2.32
CA THR A 354 -14.40 -11.73 -1.60
C THR A 354 -13.09 -12.50 -1.78
N GLU A 355 -12.98 -13.65 -1.12
CA GLU A 355 -11.82 -14.52 -1.20
C GLU A 355 -12.19 -15.92 -1.71
N ALA A 356 -11.27 -16.51 -2.48
CA ALA A 356 -11.28 -17.94 -2.76
C ALA A 356 -10.76 -18.67 -1.52
N TYR A 357 -11.61 -19.45 -0.87
CA TYR A 357 -11.28 -20.13 0.39
C TYR A 357 -11.99 -21.48 0.47
N SER A 358 -11.40 -22.49 1.11
CA SER A 358 -12.04 -23.79 1.39
C SER A 358 -12.85 -24.35 0.20
N PHE A 359 -14.18 -24.19 0.19
CA PHE A 359 -15.08 -24.68 -0.87
C PHE A 359 -15.29 -23.76 -2.07
N SER A 360 -14.82 -22.52 -2.03
CA SER A 360 -14.98 -21.51 -3.09
C SER A 360 -13.73 -21.33 -3.97
N MET A 361 -12.78 -22.28 -3.92
CA MET A 361 -11.53 -22.20 -4.70
C MET A 361 -11.72 -22.37 -6.21
N MET A 362 -12.76 -23.09 -6.62
CA MET A 362 -13.04 -23.33 -8.03
C MET A 362 -13.74 -22.11 -8.61
N PRO A 363 -13.20 -21.39 -9.60
CA PRO A 363 -13.89 -20.24 -10.20
C PRO A 363 -15.14 -20.68 -10.98
N PRO A 364 -16.20 -19.84 -11.07
CA PRO A 364 -17.26 -20.01 -12.07
C PRO A 364 -16.74 -19.56 -13.45
N ARG A 365 -17.33 -20.06 -14.54
CA ARG A 365 -16.95 -19.64 -15.91
C ARG A 365 -17.41 -18.23 -16.26
#